data_AF-A0A7K7KYR1-F1
#
_entry.id   AF-A0A7K7KYR1-F1
#
_cell.length_a   1.000
_cell.length_b   1.000
_cell.length_c   1.000
_cell.angle_alpha   90.00
_cell.angle_beta   90.00
_cell.angle_gamma   90.00
#
_symmetry.space_group_name_H-M   'P 1'
#
loop_
_entity.id
_entity.type
_entity.pdbx_description
1 polymer ?
#
loop_
_entity_poly.entity_id
_entity_poly.type
_entity_poly.pdbx_seq_one_letter_code
_entity_poly.pdbx_strand_id
1 'polypeptide(L)'
;LPGFLQVSSSFDVKDSTGKVCIIANLTAAFTVEYKSNGQKQFAHFFLPQNATTQPHSSCGDGNTSNPILALSFGAGHLLRLNFSKTVDKYQVEQLTFRYNLSDATLFHNSTEGKVMEASQKSVIQAHLDTEYRCINSKHILMKHVNITFSNVTLEAFPTNGTFSRNMTECSEDMVSTTTVVPTTPKQTTAKHTTSQVPTASPAPTALPPNPAVGKYNVTGTNGTCVLASMGLQLNITYQKKDEKMGLDLLNFIPHNTTASGKCDNTSAFLNLTFEKTKIIFHFVLNASSDKFFLQGVSVSTTLPSEAKAPIFEASNNSMSELRATVGNSYKCSAEENLQVTDKALVNVFNVQVQVFKVDGDKFGAVEECQLDENNMLIPIIVGAALAGLVLIVLIAYLSGRRRSHAGYQTI
;
A
#
# COMPACT_ATOMS: atom_id res chain seq x y z
N LEU A 1 27.74 1.22 1.89
CA LEU A 1 26.91 0.03 1.61
C LEU A 1 25.74 0.49 0.74
N PRO A 2 25.44 -0.17 -0.39
CA PRO A 2 24.38 0.26 -1.28
C PRO A 2 23.03 0.05 -0.60
N GLY A 3 22.25 1.12 -0.46
CA GLY A 3 20.87 1.06 0.00
C GLY A 3 20.02 0.41 -1.08
N PHE A 4 19.51 -0.78 -0.81
CA PHE A 4 18.56 -1.45 -1.68
C PHE A 4 17.21 -0.70 -1.60
N LEU A 5 16.83 -0.06 -2.70
CA LEU A 5 15.43 0.23 -3.01
C LEU A 5 14.65 -1.09 -2.86
N GLN A 6 13.60 -1.12 -2.04
CA GLN A 6 12.81 -2.35 -1.90
C GLN A 6 11.86 -2.48 -3.09
N VAL A 7 12.39 -3.05 -4.17
CA VAL A 7 11.68 -3.45 -5.39
C VAL A 7 10.94 -4.77 -5.11
N SER A 8 9.74 -4.95 -5.67
CA SER A 8 9.04 -6.23 -5.66
C SER A 8 9.95 -7.33 -6.23
N SER A 9 10.01 -8.47 -5.56
CA SER A 9 10.89 -9.57 -5.99
C SER A 9 10.15 -10.49 -6.93
N SER A 10 10.76 -10.81 -8.07
CA SER A 10 10.20 -11.67 -9.11
C SER A 10 10.66 -13.11 -8.96
N PHE A 11 9.72 -14.04 -9.02
CA PHE A 11 9.94 -15.47 -8.86
C PHE A 11 9.14 -16.24 -9.91
N ASP A 12 9.76 -17.27 -10.49
CA ASP A 12 9.09 -18.23 -11.34
C ASP A 12 9.37 -19.68 -10.89
N VAL A 13 8.37 -20.53 -11.08
CA VAL A 13 8.47 -21.98 -10.84
C VAL A 13 8.29 -22.69 -12.17
N LYS A 14 9.26 -23.53 -12.50
CA LYS A 14 9.32 -24.30 -13.75
C LYS A 14 9.26 -25.79 -13.47
N ASP A 15 8.63 -26.53 -14.36
CA ASP A 15 8.67 -27.99 -14.35
C ASP A 15 9.97 -28.53 -14.96
N SER A 16 10.11 -29.86 -15.00
CA SER A 16 11.28 -30.53 -15.58
C SER A 16 11.47 -30.28 -17.08
N THR A 17 10.43 -29.82 -17.78
CA THR A 17 10.47 -29.45 -19.20
C THR A 17 10.82 -27.97 -19.42
N GLY A 18 10.92 -27.19 -18.35
CA GLY A 18 11.18 -25.75 -18.40
C GLY A 18 9.91 -24.90 -18.56
N LYS A 19 8.72 -25.50 -18.54
CA LYS A 19 7.46 -24.78 -18.60
C LYS A 19 7.15 -24.15 -17.25
N VAL A 20 6.82 -22.87 -17.27
CA VAL A 20 6.47 -22.11 -16.08
C VAL A 20 5.04 -22.43 -15.64
N CYS A 21 4.86 -22.72 -14.36
CA CYS A 21 3.57 -23.05 -13.74
C CYS A 21 3.12 -22.05 -12.67
N ILE A 22 4.03 -21.24 -12.14
CA ILE A 22 3.75 -20.14 -11.21
C ILE A 22 4.68 -18.97 -11.56
N ILE A 23 4.14 -17.76 -11.58
CA ILE A 23 4.90 -16.51 -11.67
C ILE A 23 4.40 -15.58 -10.58
N ALA A 24 5.32 -14.99 -9.83
CA ALA A 24 5.00 -14.14 -8.70
C ALA A 24 5.96 -12.97 -8.59
N ASN A 25 5.41 -11.76 -8.56
CA ASN A 25 6.09 -10.55 -8.12
C ASN A 25 5.45 -10.14 -6.80
N LEU A 26 6.20 -10.11 -5.70
CA LEU A 26 5.61 -9.73 -4.42
C LEU A 26 6.61 -9.06 -3.49
N THR A 27 6.07 -8.24 -2.59
CA THR A 27 6.77 -7.74 -1.41
C THR A 27 6.11 -8.37 -0.19
N ALA A 28 6.91 -8.90 0.73
CA ALA A 28 6.42 -9.44 1.98
C ALA A 28 7.24 -8.92 3.16
N ALA A 29 6.55 -8.41 4.18
CA ALA A 29 7.13 -8.02 5.46
C ALA A 29 6.68 -9.00 6.54
N PHE A 30 7.62 -9.47 7.36
CA PHE A 30 7.39 -10.42 8.43
C PHE A 30 7.57 -9.74 9.77
N THR A 31 6.65 -10.04 10.69
CA THR A 31 6.78 -9.74 12.11
C THR A 31 6.61 -11.04 12.87
N VAL A 32 7.66 -11.47 13.57
CA VAL A 32 7.69 -12.77 14.27
C VAL A 32 7.87 -12.53 15.76
N GLU A 33 6.94 -13.04 16.57
CA GLU A 33 7.08 -13.10 18.02
C GLU A 33 7.93 -14.33 18.41
N TYR A 34 8.97 -14.12 19.21
CA TYR A 34 9.86 -15.18 19.70
C TYR A 34 10.30 -14.93 21.15
N LYS A 35 10.87 -15.94 21.81
CA LYS A 35 11.39 -15.80 23.17
C LYS A 35 12.90 -15.60 23.17
N SER A 36 13.34 -14.60 23.92
CA SER A 36 14.74 -14.32 24.20
C SER A 36 14.94 -14.13 25.70
N ASN A 37 15.85 -14.91 26.30
CA ASN A 37 16.14 -14.90 27.74
C ASN A 37 14.88 -14.97 28.63
N GLY A 38 13.87 -15.74 28.22
CA GLY A 38 12.59 -15.87 28.95
C GLY A 38 11.58 -14.74 28.72
N GLN A 39 11.95 -13.68 27.99
CA GLN A 39 11.09 -12.54 27.62
C GLN A 39 10.56 -12.69 26.18
N LYS A 40 9.38 -12.11 25.91
CA LYS A 40 8.81 -12.04 24.56
C LYS A 40 9.46 -10.90 23.77
N GLN A 41 9.88 -11.18 22.54
CA GLN A 41 10.52 -10.25 21.63
C GLN A 41 9.90 -10.36 20.23
N PHE A 42 10.05 -9.31 19.41
CA PHE A 42 9.59 -9.30 18.02
C PHE A 42 10.77 -9.09 17.07
N ALA A 43 10.79 -9.83 15.97
CA ALA A 43 11.71 -9.63 14.86
C ALA A 43 10.92 -9.11 13.66
N HIS A 44 11.43 -8.04 13.02
CA HIS A 44 10.85 -7.44 11.84
C HIS A 44 11.86 -7.50 10.70
N PHE A 45 11.45 -8.05 9.56
CA PHE A 45 12.31 -8.16 8.39
C PHE A 45 11.47 -8.34 7.12
N PHE A 46 12.10 -8.13 5.97
CA PHE A 46 11.46 -8.26 4.67
C PHE A 46 11.91 -9.52 3.97
N LEU A 47 11.10 -10.00 3.02
CA LEU A 47 11.53 -11.00 2.06
C LEU A 47 12.67 -10.41 1.23
N PRO A 48 13.87 -11.00 1.26
CA PRO A 48 14.99 -10.46 0.53
C PRO A 48 14.90 -10.83 -0.96
N GLN A 49 15.49 -9.97 -1.81
CA GLN A 49 15.51 -10.18 -3.26
C GLN A 49 16.29 -11.44 -3.70
N ASN A 50 17.15 -11.98 -2.83
CA ASN A 50 17.91 -13.20 -3.09
C ASN A 50 17.19 -14.49 -2.65
N ALA A 51 15.90 -14.42 -2.31
CA ALA A 51 15.13 -15.61 -1.99
C ALA A 51 15.06 -16.57 -3.20
N THR A 52 15.09 -17.87 -2.96
CA THR A 52 15.14 -18.89 -4.01
C THR A 52 13.91 -19.77 -4.03
N THR A 53 13.41 -20.10 -5.23
CA THR A 53 12.27 -21.01 -5.41
C THR A 53 12.65 -22.48 -5.23
N GLN A 54 13.91 -22.83 -5.49
CA GLN A 54 14.41 -24.20 -5.35
C GLN A 54 14.99 -24.45 -3.95
N PRO A 55 14.95 -25.70 -3.44
CA PRO A 55 14.38 -26.91 -4.06
C PRO A 55 12.90 -27.16 -3.70
N HIS A 56 12.25 -26.21 -3.01
CA HIS A 56 10.96 -26.47 -2.34
C HIS A 56 9.72 -26.08 -3.16
N SER A 57 9.88 -25.33 -4.25
CA SER A 57 8.79 -25.05 -5.20
C SER A 57 8.59 -26.22 -6.17
N SER A 58 7.37 -26.44 -6.61
CA SER A 58 7.01 -27.49 -7.57
C SER A 58 5.80 -27.08 -8.39
N CYS A 59 5.75 -27.51 -9.65
CA CYS A 59 4.56 -27.36 -10.48
C CYS A 59 3.45 -28.37 -10.16
N GLY A 60 3.75 -29.35 -9.30
CA GLY A 60 2.89 -30.51 -9.11
C GLY A 60 2.79 -31.38 -10.36
N ASP A 61 2.22 -32.56 -10.19
CA ASP A 61 1.86 -33.46 -11.28
C ASP A 61 0.35 -33.36 -11.43
N GLY A 62 -0.12 -32.76 -12.53
CA GLY A 62 -1.47 -32.19 -12.73
C GLY A 62 -2.71 -33.04 -12.42
N ASN A 63 -2.57 -34.27 -11.91
CA ASN A 63 -3.64 -35.15 -11.43
C ASN A 63 -3.54 -35.52 -9.92
N THR A 64 -2.41 -35.30 -9.25
CA THR A 64 -2.14 -35.81 -7.88
C THR A 64 -1.59 -34.77 -6.90
N SER A 65 -0.98 -33.70 -7.39
CA SER A 65 -0.45 -32.63 -6.53
C SER A 65 -0.62 -31.26 -7.15
N ASN A 66 -1.01 -30.30 -6.31
CA ASN A 66 -1.14 -28.92 -6.73
C ASN A 66 0.23 -28.20 -6.75
N PRO A 67 0.38 -27.15 -7.57
CA PRO A 67 1.57 -26.31 -7.57
C PRO A 67 1.86 -25.67 -6.21
N ILE A 68 3.14 -25.48 -5.92
CA ILE A 68 3.66 -24.90 -4.69
C ILE A 68 4.70 -23.85 -5.05
N LEU A 69 4.50 -22.62 -4.56
CA LEU A 69 5.55 -21.61 -4.52
C LEU A 69 6.18 -21.63 -3.13
N ALA A 70 7.47 -21.90 -3.05
CA ALA A 70 8.20 -21.91 -1.79
C ALA A 70 9.48 -21.09 -1.93
N LEU A 71 9.55 -19.97 -1.20
CA LEU A 71 10.63 -19.00 -1.24
C LEU A 71 11.53 -19.20 -0.03
N SER A 72 12.71 -19.78 -0.27
CA SER A 72 13.74 -20.02 0.75
C SER A 72 14.64 -18.79 0.88
N PHE A 73 14.95 -18.37 2.10
CA PHE A 73 15.84 -17.23 2.33
C PHE A 73 16.52 -17.25 3.70
N GLY A 74 17.60 -16.47 3.83
CA GLY A 74 18.37 -16.34 5.06
C GLY A 74 18.88 -17.68 5.59
N ALA A 75 19.02 -17.80 6.91
CA ALA A 75 19.49 -19.04 7.54
C ALA A 75 18.36 -20.06 7.76
N GLY A 76 17.63 -20.42 6.69
CA GLY A 76 16.63 -21.51 6.72
C GLY A 76 15.19 -21.07 6.95
N HIS A 77 14.80 -19.88 6.49
CA HIS A 77 13.40 -19.44 6.46
C HIS A 77 12.75 -19.83 5.13
N LEU A 78 11.45 -20.10 5.15
CA LEU A 78 10.67 -20.53 3.99
C LEU A 78 9.27 -19.93 4.02
N LEU A 79 8.92 -19.13 3.01
CA LEU A 79 7.55 -18.72 2.74
C LEU A 79 6.94 -19.63 1.67
N ARG A 80 5.89 -20.37 2.02
CA ARG A 80 5.25 -21.37 1.16
C ARG A 80 3.79 -21.04 0.90
N LEU A 81 3.41 -20.98 -0.38
CA LEU A 81 2.04 -20.83 -0.87
C LEU A 81 1.65 -22.13 -1.58
N ASN A 82 0.68 -22.85 -1.02
CA ASN A 82 0.07 -24.01 -1.68
C ASN A 82 -1.11 -23.54 -2.50
N PHE A 83 -1.09 -23.82 -3.80
CA PHE A 83 -2.19 -23.47 -4.68
C PHE A 83 -3.23 -24.59 -4.73
N SER A 84 -4.44 -24.24 -5.11
CA SER A 84 -5.44 -25.19 -5.59
C SER A 84 -6.18 -24.56 -6.76
N LYS A 85 -6.79 -25.42 -7.58
CA LYS A 85 -7.51 -25.04 -8.79
C LYS A 85 -8.90 -25.65 -8.78
N THR A 86 -9.89 -24.85 -9.16
CA THR A 86 -11.25 -25.27 -9.50
C THR A 86 -11.44 -25.21 -11.01
N VAL A 87 -12.68 -25.37 -11.48
CA VAL A 87 -13.02 -25.29 -12.91
C VAL A 87 -12.76 -23.88 -13.47
N ASP A 88 -12.92 -22.85 -12.65
CA ASP A 88 -12.94 -21.44 -13.04
C ASP A 88 -11.89 -20.56 -12.34
N LYS A 89 -11.30 -21.03 -11.22
CA LYS A 89 -10.43 -20.23 -10.36
C LYS A 89 -9.19 -20.99 -9.92
N TYR A 90 -8.17 -20.23 -9.53
CA TYR A 90 -7.11 -20.72 -8.66
C TYR A 90 -7.09 -19.90 -7.37
N GLN A 91 -6.63 -20.52 -6.30
CA GLN A 91 -6.49 -19.87 -5.00
C GLN A 91 -5.27 -20.37 -4.26
N VAL A 92 -4.78 -19.57 -3.32
CA VAL A 92 -3.81 -20.04 -2.33
C VAL A 92 -4.60 -20.73 -1.22
N GLU A 93 -4.59 -22.04 -1.19
CA GLU A 93 -5.32 -22.84 -0.20
C GLU A 93 -4.72 -22.68 1.21
N GLN A 94 -3.39 -22.66 1.28
CA GLN A 94 -2.67 -22.54 2.53
C GLN A 94 -1.40 -21.74 2.34
N LEU A 95 -1.25 -20.71 3.18
CA LEU A 95 -0.01 -19.98 3.37
C LEU A 95 0.71 -20.55 4.59
N THR A 96 1.98 -20.89 4.44
CA THR A 96 2.83 -21.41 5.51
C THR A 96 4.13 -20.63 5.56
N PHE A 97 4.54 -20.22 6.76
CA PHE A 97 5.82 -19.60 7.01
C PHE A 97 6.61 -20.43 8.00
N ARG A 98 7.75 -20.97 7.55
CA ARG A 98 8.74 -21.62 8.41
C ARG A 98 9.86 -20.63 8.69
N TYR A 99 10.22 -20.48 9.95
CA TYR A 99 11.29 -19.58 10.37
C TYR A 99 12.22 -20.27 11.34
N ASN A 100 13.52 -20.06 11.14
CA ASN A 100 14.56 -20.63 11.96
C ASN A 100 14.92 -19.69 13.11
N LEU A 101 14.48 -19.99 14.34
CA LEU A 101 14.80 -19.18 15.51
C LEU A 101 16.28 -19.26 15.93
N SER A 102 17.09 -20.10 15.29
CA SER A 102 18.55 -20.14 15.47
C SER A 102 19.29 -19.14 14.57
N ASP A 103 18.59 -18.44 13.68
CA ASP A 103 19.18 -17.37 12.87
C ASP A 103 19.49 -16.17 13.76
N ALA A 104 20.73 -16.08 14.24
CA ALA A 104 21.16 -14.99 15.12
C ALA A 104 21.14 -13.61 14.44
N THR A 105 21.05 -13.53 13.11
CA THR A 105 20.97 -12.25 12.40
C THR A 105 19.58 -11.60 12.51
N LEU A 106 18.53 -12.42 12.65
CA LEU A 106 17.14 -11.96 12.80
C LEU A 106 16.61 -12.14 14.22
N PHE A 107 17.02 -13.22 14.90
CA PHE A 107 16.51 -13.64 16.21
C PHE A 107 17.62 -13.62 17.27
N HIS A 108 18.02 -12.41 17.65
CA HIS A 108 19.08 -12.17 18.63
C HIS A 108 18.73 -12.79 19.99
N ASN A 109 19.66 -13.56 20.56
CA ASN A 109 19.52 -14.21 21.88
C ASN A 109 18.26 -15.09 22.01
N SER A 110 17.80 -15.70 20.92
CA SER A 110 16.67 -16.64 20.93
C SER A 110 16.96 -17.86 21.79
N THR A 111 16.04 -18.20 22.68
CA THR A 111 16.18 -19.34 23.62
C THR A 111 15.59 -20.65 23.10
N GLU A 112 14.84 -20.62 22.00
CA GLU A 112 14.12 -21.79 21.50
C GLU A 112 14.90 -22.61 20.46
N GLY A 113 15.90 -22.01 19.80
CA GLY A 113 16.91 -22.70 18.98
C GLY A 113 16.38 -23.71 17.93
N LYS A 114 15.14 -23.55 17.47
CA LYS A 114 14.43 -24.52 16.63
C LYS A 114 13.72 -23.86 15.47
N VAL A 115 13.43 -24.64 14.44
CA VAL A 115 12.58 -24.22 13.32
C VAL A 115 11.12 -24.25 13.76
N MET A 116 10.42 -23.16 13.54
CA MET A 116 9.01 -23.01 13.82
C MET A 116 8.22 -22.87 12.52
N GLU A 117 6.93 -23.19 12.59
CA GLU A 117 6.02 -23.13 11.45
C GLU A 117 4.71 -22.47 11.87
N ALA A 118 4.21 -21.57 11.04
CA ALA A 118 2.90 -20.96 11.17
C ALA A 118 2.17 -21.10 9.84
N SER A 119 0.90 -21.51 9.88
CA SER A 119 0.08 -21.67 8.69
C SER A 119 -1.28 -21.02 8.86
N GLN A 120 -1.83 -20.51 7.77
CA GLN A 120 -3.15 -19.89 7.72
C GLN A 120 -3.77 -20.13 6.34
N LYS A 121 -5.10 -20.27 6.28
CA LYS A 121 -5.82 -20.27 5.00
C LYS A 121 -5.70 -18.89 4.37
N SER A 122 -5.35 -18.82 3.09
CA SER A 122 -5.23 -17.54 2.40
C SER A 122 -6.56 -17.14 1.74
N VAL A 123 -6.72 -15.83 1.54
CA VAL A 123 -7.87 -15.23 0.85
C VAL A 123 -7.48 -14.79 -0.57
N ILE A 124 -6.27 -15.12 -1.02
CA ILE A 124 -5.79 -14.84 -2.37
C ILE A 124 -6.45 -15.83 -3.32
N GLN A 125 -7.28 -15.31 -4.21
CA GLN A 125 -8.00 -16.07 -5.23
C GLN A 125 -8.12 -15.24 -6.51
N ALA A 126 -8.07 -15.90 -7.65
CA ALA A 126 -8.24 -15.27 -8.96
C ALA A 126 -8.88 -16.24 -9.96
N HIS A 127 -9.46 -15.70 -11.02
CA HIS A 127 -9.98 -16.52 -12.11
C HIS A 127 -8.82 -17.13 -12.89
N LEU A 128 -9.03 -18.32 -13.45
CA LEU A 128 -8.06 -18.90 -14.39
C LEU A 128 -7.83 -17.96 -15.58
N ASP A 129 -6.63 -17.99 -16.14
CA ASP A 129 -6.20 -17.10 -17.22
C ASP A 129 -6.28 -15.61 -16.86
N THR A 130 -6.12 -15.29 -15.56
CA THR A 130 -5.97 -13.92 -15.07
C THR A 130 -4.82 -13.81 -14.07
N GLU A 131 -4.09 -12.69 -14.11
CA GLU A 131 -3.15 -12.35 -13.05
C GLU A 131 -3.92 -11.86 -11.81
N TYR A 132 -3.57 -12.36 -10.64
CA TYR A 132 -4.02 -11.75 -9.39
C TYR A 132 -3.18 -10.50 -9.13
N ARG A 133 -3.83 -9.34 -8.93
CA ARG A 133 -3.15 -8.08 -8.60
C ARG A 133 -3.67 -7.50 -7.30
N CYS A 134 -2.75 -7.17 -6.40
CA CYS A 134 -3.03 -6.49 -5.14
C CYS A 134 -1.90 -5.52 -4.79
N ILE A 135 -2.12 -4.23 -5.03
CA ILE A 135 -1.18 -3.15 -4.76
C ILE A 135 -1.21 -2.80 -3.27
N ASN A 136 -2.42 -2.63 -2.71
CA ASN A 136 -2.59 -2.30 -1.31
C ASN A 136 -2.12 -3.42 -0.37
N SER A 137 -1.74 -3.00 0.83
CA SER A 137 -1.19 -3.92 1.83
C SER A 137 -2.27 -4.85 2.36
N LYS A 138 -1.99 -6.16 2.32
CA LYS A 138 -2.84 -7.21 2.89
C LYS A 138 -2.14 -7.87 4.07
N HIS A 139 -2.75 -7.74 5.25
CA HIS A 139 -2.23 -8.33 6.48
C HIS A 139 -2.80 -9.73 6.69
N ILE A 140 -1.91 -10.70 6.89
CA ILE A 140 -2.26 -12.07 7.25
C ILE A 140 -1.74 -12.34 8.65
N LEU A 141 -2.70 -12.45 9.58
CA LEU A 141 -2.43 -12.76 10.97
C LEU A 141 -2.35 -14.28 11.15
N MET A 142 -1.22 -14.75 11.65
CA MET A 142 -1.01 -16.11 12.12
C MET A 142 -0.65 -16.07 13.61
N LYS A 143 -0.69 -17.21 14.30
CA LYS A 143 -0.61 -17.28 15.78
C LYS A 143 0.49 -16.42 16.44
N HIS A 144 1.72 -16.49 15.92
CA HIS A 144 2.89 -15.75 16.43
C HIS A 144 3.63 -15.01 15.30
N VAL A 145 3.00 -14.89 14.14
CA VAL A 145 3.61 -14.33 12.93
C VAL A 145 2.58 -13.48 12.21
N ASN A 146 2.95 -12.26 11.88
CA ASN A 146 2.18 -11.40 11.00
C ASN A 146 2.95 -11.25 9.69
N ILE A 147 2.28 -11.50 8.57
CA ILE A 147 2.84 -11.32 7.24
C ILE A 147 2.04 -10.23 6.55
N THR A 148 2.72 -9.21 6.04
CA THR A 148 2.11 -8.15 5.26
C THR A 148 2.58 -8.28 3.82
N PHE A 149 1.64 -8.59 2.92
CA PHE A 149 1.89 -8.59 1.49
C PHE A 149 1.56 -7.21 0.91
N SER A 150 2.36 -6.73 -0.04
CA SER A 150 2.09 -5.53 -0.83
C SER A 150 2.69 -5.69 -2.22
N ASN A 151 2.18 -4.94 -3.19
CA ASN A 151 2.63 -5.01 -4.58
C ASN A 151 2.71 -6.46 -5.10
N VAL A 152 1.62 -7.20 -4.91
CA VAL A 152 1.50 -8.60 -5.34
C VAL A 152 0.93 -8.66 -6.75
N THR A 153 1.70 -9.25 -7.65
CA THR A 153 1.24 -9.76 -8.94
C THR A 153 1.53 -11.26 -8.95
N LEU A 154 0.52 -12.10 -9.06
CA LEU A 154 0.67 -13.54 -8.91
C LEU A 154 -0.19 -14.26 -9.92
N GLU A 155 0.35 -15.28 -10.56
CA GLU A 155 -0.44 -16.18 -11.41
C GLU A 155 0.03 -17.62 -11.24
N ALA A 156 -0.93 -18.51 -11.00
CA ALA A 156 -0.72 -19.93 -11.03
C ALA A 156 -1.40 -20.53 -12.28
N PHE A 157 -0.81 -21.58 -12.82
CA PHE A 157 -1.25 -22.25 -14.05
C PHE A 157 -1.24 -21.37 -15.32
N PRO A 158 -0.22 -20.52 -15.56
CA PRO A 158 -0.17 -19.71 -16.77
C PRO A 158 -0.07 -20.60 -18.01
N THR A 159 -0.82 -20.26 -19.05
CA THR A 159 -0.85 -21.03 -20.31
C THR A 159 0.38 -20.76 -21.18
N ASN A 160 0.89 -19.52 -21.17
CA ASN A 160 2.01 -19.08 -22.03
C ASN A 160 3.32 -18.85 -21.27
N GLY A 161 3.39 -19.23 -19.99
CA GLY A 161 4.56 -19.01 -19.14
C GLY A 161 4.91 -17.53 -18.87
N THR A 162 3.93 -16.64 -19.06
CA THR A 162 3.96 -15.22 -18.68
C THR A 162 2.66 -14.88 -17.96
N PHE A 163 2.59 -13.71 -17.32
CA PHE A 163 1.32 -13.19 -16.81
C PHE A 163 0.28 -13.07 -17.93
N SER A 164 -0.96 -13.37 -17.58
CA SER A 164 -2.15 -13.20 -18.40
C SER A 164 -2.46 -11.73 -18.60
N ARG A 165 -3.09 -11.39 -19.72
CA ARG A 165 -3.46 -9.99 -20.02
C ARG A 165 -4.64 -9.50 -19.19
N ASN A 166 -5.51 -10.42 -18.78
CA ASN A 166 -6.64 -10.11 -17.93
C ASN A 166 -6.19 -10.22 -16.47
N MET A 167 -6.85 -9.48 -15.58
CA MET A 167 -6.50 -9.45 -14.15
C MET A 167 -7.72 -9.68 -13.27
N THR A 168 -7.49 -10.31 -12.12
CA THR A 168 -8.40 -10.31 -10.98
C THR A 168 -7.80 -9.41 -9.89
N GLU A 169 -8.49 -8.32 -9.57
CA GLU A 169 -8.05 -7.40 -8.51
C GLU A 169 -8.51 -7.86 -7.13
N CYS A 170 -7.70 -7.59 -6.11
CA CYS A 170 -8.07 -7.86 -4.73
C CYS A 170 -9.11 -6.87 -4.21
N SER A 171 -9.86 -7.29 -3.19
CA SER A 171 -10.86 -6.44 -2.50
C SER A 171 -10.27 -5.14 -1.94
N GLU A 172 -9.00 -5.18 -1.55
CA GLU A 172 -8.27 -4.05 -0.99
C GLU A 172 -8.02 -2.95 -2.02
N ASP A 173 -8.00 -3.29 -3.32
CA ASP A 173 -7.83 -2.34 -4.43
C ASP A 173 -9.18 -1.91 -5.04
N MET A 174 -10.30 -2.54 -4.66
CA MET A 174 -11.62 -2.21 -5.18
C MET A 174 -12.25 -1.01 -4.46
N VAL A 175 -12.40 0.11 -5.17
CA VAL A 175 -13.12 1.29 -4.70
C VAL A 175 -14.62 0.99 -4.64
N SER A 176 -15.28 1.20 -3.49
CA SER A 176 -16.75 1.20 -3.40
C SER A 176 -17.33 2.34 -4.23
N THR A 177 -17.78 2.02 -5.44
CA THR A 177 -18.63 2.90 -6.25
C THR A 177 -20.00 3.01 -5.59
N THR A 178 -20.17 4.01 -4.72
CA THR A 178 -21.50 4.48 -4.35
C THR A 178 -21.95 5.43 -5.46
N THR A 179 -22.75 4.91 -6.38
CA THR A 179 -23.37 5.66 -7.48
C THR A 179 -24.32 6.71 -6.91
N VAL A 180 -23.88 7.97 -6.84
CA VAL A 180 -24.76 9.10 -6.52
C VAL A 180 -25.53 9.47 -7.78
N VAL A 181 -26.79 9.05 -7.85
CA VAL A 181 -27.74 9.47 -8.89
C VAL A 181 -28.13 10.93 -8.61
N PRO A 182 -28.05 11.85 -9.59
CA PRO A 182 -28.50 13.21 -9.43
C PRO A 182 -30.02 13.28 -9.60
N THR A 183 -30.76 13.58 -8.52
CA THR A 183 -32.19 13.92 -8.59
C THR A 183 -32.41 15.43 -8.45
N THR A 184 -32.93 16.00 -9.53
CA THR A 184 -33.38 17.38 -9.69
C THR A 184 -34.49 17.74 -8.69
N PRO A 185 -34.54 18.97 -8.13
CA PRO A 185 -35.59 19.37 -7.20
C PRO A 185 -36.89 19.69 -7.93
N LYS A 186 -37.99 19.02 -7.56
CA LYS A 186 -39.35 19.55 -7.81
C LYS A 186 -40.17 19.52 -6.53
N GLN A 187 -40.62 20.71 -6.19
CA GLN A 187 -41.39 21.12 -5.02
C GLN A 187 -42.85 20.66 -5.12
N THR A 188 -43.35 19.89 -4.13
CA THR A 188 -44.78 19.87 -3.77
C THR A 188 -44.99 19.49 -2.29
N THR A 189 -46.12 19.96 -1.78
CA THR A 189 -46.52 20.29 -0.41
C THR A 189 -47.09 19.11 0.41
N ALA A 190 -46.79 19.14 1.72
CA ALA A 190 -47.58 18.74 2.91
C ALA A 190 -48.50 17.50 2.91
N LYS A 191 -48.27 16.55 3.85
CA LYS A 191 -49.18 16.26 4.99
C LYS A 191 -48.56 15.29 6.03
N HIS A 192 -48.81 15.59 7.30
CA HIS A 192 -48.48 14.80 8.50
C HIS A 192 -49.05 13.38 8.50
N THR A 193 -48.27 12.40 8.99
CA THR A 193 -48.77 11.29 9.84
C THR A 193 -47.63 10.76 10.71
N THR A 194 -47.92 10.53 12.00
CA THR A 194 -47.00 10.14 13.08
C THR A 194 -47.08 8.63 13.36
N SER A 195 -45.98 8.05 13.86
CA SER A 195 -45.83 6.69 14.48
C SER A 195 -45.64 5.53 13.48
N GLN A 196 -44.72 4.57 13.61
CA GLN A 196 -44.02 4.01 14.77
C GLN A 196 -42.58 3.55 14.41
N VAL A 197 -41.74 3.48 15.43
CA VAL A 197 -40.33 3.06 15.44
C VAL A 197 -40.19 1.55 15.21
N PRO A 198 -39.25 1.11 14.34
CA PRO A 198 -38.56 -0.17 14.51
C PRO A 198 -37.08 0.04 14.83
N THR A 199 -36.70 -0.58 15.92
CA THR A 199 -35.39 -0.80 16.56
C THR A 199 -34.16 -0.70 15.63
N ALA A 200 -33.25 0.21 15.98
CA ALA A 200 -31.92 0.30 15.38
C ALA A 200 -31.07 -0.92 15.75
N SER A 201 -30.61 -1.65 14.73
CA SER A 201 -29.45 -2.55 14.81
C SER A 201 -28.18 -1.70 14.91
N PRO A 202 -27.19 -2.05 15.75
CA PRO A 202 -26.01 -1.22 15.97
C PRO A 202 -25.22 -1.01 14.68
N ALA A 203 -24.96 0.26 14.36
CA ALA A 203 -24.10 0.67 13.26
C ALA A 203 -22.71 0.01 13.40
N PRO A 204 -22.06 -0.36 12.28
CA PRO A 204 -20.64 -0.68 12.30
C PRO A 204 -19.88 0.52 12.87
N THR A 205 -19.06 0.28 13.90
CA THR A 205 -18.20 1.29 14.50
C THR A 205 -17.44 2.02 13.40
N ALA A 206 -17.72 3.32 13.22
CA ALA A 206 -17.05 4.16 12.25
C ALA A 206 -15.53 4.10 12.48
N LEU A 207 -14.77 3.84 11.41
CA LEU A 207 -13.33 4.09 11.40
C LEU A 207 -13.10 5.54 11.89
N PRO A 208 -12.04 5.82 12.68
CA PRO A 208 -11.73 7.18 13.06
C PRO A 208 -11.63 8.07 11.82
N PRO A 209 -12.19 9.29 11.85
CA PRO A 209 -12.20 10.17 10.69
C PRO A 209 -10.77 10.54 10.26
N ASN A 210 -10.54 10.58 8.95
CA ASN A 210 -9.29 11.07 8.36
C ASN A 210 -8.95 12.47 8.91
N PRO A 211 -7.67 12.78 9.14
CA PRO A 211 -7.28 14.08 9.68
C PRO A 211 -7.65 15.22 8.73
N ALA A 212 -8.05 16.36 9.30
CA ALA A 212 -8.35 17.55 8.51
C ALA A 212 -7.08 18.10 7.83
N VAL A 213 -7.23 18.60 6.61
CA VAL A 213 -6.13 19.17 5.83
C VAL A 213 -5.79 20.56 6.35
N GLY A 214 -4.53 20.76 6.74
CA GLY A 214 -4.00 22.06 7.15
C GLY A 214 -3.12 22.69 6.10
N LYS A 215 -3.02 24.03 6.12
CA LYS A 215 -2.12 24.80 5.27
C LYS A 215 -1.00 25.38 6.12
N TYR A 216 0.24 25.16 5.69
CA TYR A 216 1.44 25.51 6.42
C TYR A 216 2.41 26.20 5.47
N ASN A 217 3.12 27.21 5.96
CA ASN A 217 4.17 27.88 5.22
C ASN A 217 5.42 28.11 6.09
N VAL A 218 6.55 28.26 5.43
CA VAL A 218 7.81 28.71 6.02
C VAL A 218 8.34 29.82 5.15
N THR A 219 8.56 30.98 5.76
CA THR A 219 9.11 32.17 5.10
C THR A 219 10.57 32.32 5.49
N GLY A 220 11.44 32.32 4.48
CA GLY A 220 12.87 32.63 4.61
C GLY A 220 13.16 34.10 4.32
N THR A 221 14.44 34.42 4.10
CA THR A 221 14.88 35.79 3.77
C THR A 221 14.38 36.26 2.39
N ASN A 222 14.15 35.32 1.47
CA ASN A 222 13.77 35.60 0.08
C ASN A 222 12.27 35.34 -0.18
N GLY A 223 11.44 35.32 0.86
CA GLY A 223 10.01 35.00 0.78
C GLY A 223 9.71 33.56 1.20
N THR A 224 8.51 33.09 0.86
CA THR A 224 8.09 31.72 1.19
C THR A 224 8.95 30.70 0.47
N CYS A 225 9.44 29.72 1.23
CA CYS A 225 10.35 28.69 0.73
C CYS A 225 9.84 27.27 1.00
N VAL A 226 8.84 27.12 1.87
CA VAL A 226 8.02 25.91 1.96
C VAL A 226 6.56 26.31 1.96
N LEU A 227 5.78 25.66 1.11
CA LEU A 227 4.32 25.74 1.13
C LEU A 227 3.80 24.31 1.18
N ALA A 228 2.93 24.01 2.13
CA ALA A 228 2.37 22.67 2.31
C ALA A 228 0.88 22.74 2.63
N SER A 229 0.12 21.82 2.05
CA SER A 229 -1.27 21.56 2.36
C SER A 229 -1.41 20.06 2.61
N MET A 230 -1.65 19.63 3.85
CA MET A 230 -1.72 18.19 4.17
C MET A 230 -2.49 17.92 5.47
N GLY A 231 -3.18 16.78 5.52
CA GLY A 231 -3.68 16.18 6.75
C GLY A 231 -2.62 15.23 7.32
N LEU A 232 -2.47 15.20 8.65
CA LEU A 232 -1.44 14.41 9.32
C LEU A 232 -2.04 13.56 10.44
N GLN A 233 -1.67 12.29 10.45
CA GLN A 233 -1.94 11.36 11.55
C GLN A 233 -0.63 10.71 11.96
N LEU A 234 -0.31 10.79 13.25
CA LEU A 234 0.85 10.15 13.83
C LEU A 234 0.41 8.87 14.54
N ASN A 235 1.01 7.76 14.17
CA ASN A 235 0.76 6.45 14.76
C ASN A 235 2.04 5.99 15.47
N ILE A 236 1.99 5.93 16.80
CA ILE A 236 3.09 5.49 17.65
C ILE A 236 2.71 4.24 18.43
N THR A 237 3.54 3.21 18.32
CA THR A 237 3.44 2.02 19.15
C THR A 237 4.47 2.10 20.29
N TYR A 238 4.00 2.04 21.54
CA TYR A 238 4.84 2.24 22.73
C TYR A 238 4.61 1.17 23.80
N GLN A 239 5.58 0.98 24.70
CA GLN A 239 5.43 0.03 25.82
C GLN A 239 4.75 0.72 27.00
N LYS A 240 3.72 0.10 27.57
CA LYS A 240 3.04 0.56 28.78
C LYS A 240 3.73 0.07 30.06
N LYS A 241 3.36 0.66 31.19
CA LYS A 241 3.81 0.29 32.54
C LYS A 241 3.45 -1.16 32.91
N ASP A 242 2.36 -1.70 32.34
CA ASP A 242 1.95 -3.10 32.48
C ASP A 242 2.66 -4.04 31.48
N GLU A 243 3.74 -3.57 30.85
CA GLU A 243 4.59 -4.25 29.87
C GLU A 243 3.89 -4.66 28.56
N LYS A 244 2.60 -4.36 28.40
CA LYS A 244 1.88 -4.53 27.13
C LYS A 244 2.22 -3.39 26.17
N MET A 245 2.05 -3.66 24.87
CA MET A 245 2.11 -2.60 23.87
C MET A 245 0.82 -1.76 23.91
N GLY A 246 0.99 -0.45 23.80
CA GLY A 246 -0.05 0.54 23.56
C GLY A 246 0.12 1.14 22.18
N LEU A 247 -0.97 1.68 21.64
CA LEU A 247 -1.02 2.41 20.39
C LEU A 247 -1.50 3.82 20.71
N ASP A 248 -0.73 4.82 20.31
CA ASP A 248 -1.13 6.22 20.35
C ASP A 248 -1.39 6.67 18.92
N LEU A 249 -2.62 7.10 18.64
CA LEU A 249 -3.03 7.58 17.33
C LEU A 249 -3.43 9.04 17.46
N LEU A 250 -2.60 9.93 16.95
CA LEU A 250 -2.74 11.37 17.08
C LEU A 250 -3.04 12.00 15.72
N ASN A 251 -4.29 12.44 15.53
CA ASN A 251 -4.67 13.29 14.42
C ASN A 251 -4.27 14.74 14.70
N PHE A 252 -3.51 15.34 13.79
CA PHE A 252 -3.16 16.75 13.89
C PHE A 252 -4.38 17.60 13.55
N ILE A 253 -4.60 18.64 14.36
CA ILE A 253 -5.68 19.59 14.15
C ILE A 253 -5.08 20.88 13.57
N PRO A 254 -5.35 21.22 12.29
CA PRO A 254 -4.66 22.32 11.60
C PRO A 254 -4.68 23.66 12.33
N HIS A 255 -5.82 24.07 12.87
CA HIS A 255 -5.96 25.38 13.53
C HIS A 255 -5.19 25.46 14.87
N ASN A 256 -4.83 24.33 15.44
CA ASN A 256 -4.02 24.22 16.67
C ASN A 256 -2.57 23.80 16.37
N THR A 257 -2.21 23.64 15.10
CA THR A 257 -0.86 23.24 14.68
C THR A 257 -0.08 24.47 14.24
N THR A 258 1.08 24.68 14.85
CA THR A 258 1.98 25.79 14.51
C THR A 258 3.05 25.32 13.54
N ALA A 259 3.24 26.08 12.47
CA ALA A 259 4.30 25.85 11.49
C ALA A 259 5.48 26.78 11.76
N SER A 260 6.69 26.24 11.69
CA SER A 260 7.96 26.98 11.69
C SER A 260 8.96 26.25 10.82
N GLY A 261 10.14 26.83 10.61
CA GLY A 261 11.12 26.17 9.76
C GLY A 261 12.25 27.10 9.36
N LYS A 262 13.11 26.58 8.49
CA LYS A 262 14.17 27.35 7.85
C LYS A 262 14.47 26.77 6.49
N CYS A 263 14.94 27.62 5.59
CA CYS A 263 15.38 27.21 4.27
C CYS A 263 16.77 27.77 4.00
N ASP A 264 17.62 26.89 3.53
CA ASP A 264 18.93 27.16 2.97
C ASP A 264 18.88 26.84 1.46
N ASN A 265 19.99 27.06 0.74
CA ASN A 265 20.02 26.87 -0.71
C ASN A 265 19.76 25.41 -1.16
N THR A 266 20.10 24.43 -0.32
CA THR A 266 19.99 22.99 -0.66
C THR A 266 19.16 22.18 0.34
N SER A 267 18.71 22.80 1.43
CA SER A 267 18.00 22.13 2.52
C SER A 267 16.84 23.00 3.01
N ALA A 268 15.69 22.40 3.28
CA ALA A 268 14.56 23.10 3.88
C ALA A 268 13.91 22.24 4.97
N PHE A 269 13.44 22.90 6.02
CA PHE A 269 12.81 22.26 7.17
C PHE A 269 11.41 22.82 7.37
N LEU A 270 10.42 21.94 7.47
CA LEU A 270 9.07 22.26 7.93
C LEU A 270 8.85 21.59 9.29
N ASN A 271 8.74 22.41 10.33
CA ASN A 271 8.49 21.99 11.69
C ASN A 271 7.02 22.26 12.02
N LEU A 272 6.26 21.19 12.29
CA LEU A 272 4.87 21.28 12.73
C LEU A 272 4.79 20.88 14.20
N THR A 273 4.27 21.78 15.03
CA THR A 273 4.09 21.54 16.46
C THR A 273 2.62 21.59 16.81
N PHE A 274 2.09 20.50 17.33
CA PHE A 274 0.73 20.34 17.80
C PHE A 274 0.75 19.80 19.23
N GLU A 275 0.23 20.58 20.17
CA GLU A 275 0.32 20.30 21.60
C GLU A 275 1.77 20.02 22.07
N LYS A 276 2.06 18.77 22.46
CA LYS A 276 3.37 18.30 22.92
C LYS A 276 4.14 17.55 21.83
N THR A 277 3.55 17.41 20.64
CA THR A 277 4.11 16.68 19.51
C THR A 277 4.74 17.66 18.53
N LYS A 278 5.96 17.33 18.10
CA LYS A 278 6.67 18.04 17.03
C LYS A 278 7.06 17.05 15.95
N ILE A 279 6.75 17.38 14.71
CA ILE A 279 7.18 16.67 13.49
C ILE A 279 8.04 17.62 12.68
N ILE A 280 9.20 17.16 12.24
CA ILE A 280 10.15 17.90 11.40
C ILE A 280 10.29 17.15 10.09
N PHE A 281 9.87 17.78 9.00
CA PHE A 281 10.12 17.30 7.64
C PHE A 281 11.39 17.97 7.10
N HIS A 282 12.34 17.18 6.65
CA HIS A 282 13.60 17.64 6.08
C HIS A 282 13.63 17.34 4.59
N PHE A 283 13.61 18.41 3.78
CA PHE A 283 13.69 18.34 2.33
C PHE A 283 15.08 18.72 1.85
N VAL A 284 15.54 18.05 0.80
CA VAL A 284 16.85 18.28 0.17
C VAL A 284 16.68 18.51 -1.32
N LEU A 285 17.47 19.42 -1.87
CA LEU A 285 17.57 19.68 -3.30
C LEU A 285 18.64 18.79 -3.95
N ASN A 286 18.25 18.04 -4.96
CA ASN A 286 19.18 17.40 -5.89
C ASN A 286 19.47 18.35 -7.06
N ALA A 287 20.54 19.14 -6.93
CA ALA A 287 20.93 20.14 -7.92
C ALA A 287 21.17 19.58 -9.34
N SER A 288 21.60 18.31 -9.46
CA SER A 288 21.85 17.69 -10.76
C SER A 288 20.58 17.39 -11.56
N SER A 289 19.45 17.24 -10.88
CA SER A 289 18.15 16.92 -11.51
C SER A 289 17.12 18.05 -11.35
N ASP A 290 17.49 19.12 -10.65
CA ASP A 290 16.59 20.21 -10.25
C ASP A 290 15.29 19.70 -9.59
N LYS A 291 15.42 18.68 -8.73
CA LYS A 291 14.31 18.07 -7.98
C LYS A 291 14.54 18.15 -6.49
N PHE A 292 13.50 18.44 -5.73
CA PHE A 292 13.50 18.25 -4.29
C PHE A 292 12.84 16.93 -3.92
N PHE A 293 13.17 16.41 -2.73
CA PHE A 293 12.52 15.25 -2.14
C PHE A 293 12.61 15.32 -0.61
N LEU A 294 11.76 14.58 0.08
CA LEU A 294 11.81 14.40 1.52
C LEU A 294 12.96 13.45 1.87
N GLN A 295 14.01 13.96 2.49
CA GLN A 295 15.18 13.18 2.92
C GLN A 295 14.98 12.57 4.31
N GLY A 296 14.17 13.21 5.16
CA GLY A 296 13.94 12.70 6.49
C GLY A 296 12.74 13.28 7.22
N VAL A 297 12.30 12.53 8.22
CA VAL A 297 11.26 12.92 9.16
C VAL A 297 11.76 12.65 10.57
N SER A 298 11.60 13.62 11.47
CA SER A 298 11.85 13.44 12.91
C SER A 298 10.58 13.74 13.70
N VAL A 299 10.29 12.91 14.68
CA VAL A 299 9.12 13.01 15.55
C VAL A 299 9.60 13.05 17.00
N SER A 300 9.07 13.99 17.79
CA SER A 300 9.24 14.02 19.23
C SER A 300 7.89 14.30 19.90
N THR A 301 7.48 13.51 20.89
CA THR A 301 6.23 13.73 21.62
C THR A 301 6.28 13.22 23.06
N THR A 302 5.27 13.60 23.83
CA THR A 302 4.98 13.01 25.14
C THR A 302 3.86 11.99 25.01
N LEU A 303 4.15 10.74 25.35
CA LEU A 303 3.19 9.63 25.31
C LEU A 303 2.18 9.69 26.48
N PRO A 304 1.05 8.96 26.37
CA PRO A 304 0.08 8.82 27.44
C PRO A 304 0.67 8.33 28.77
N SER A 305 -0.02 8.62 29.88
CA SER A 305 0.46 8.38 31.25
C SER A 305 0.74 6.90 31.59
N GLU A 306 0.13 5.99 30.86
CA GLU A 306 0.31 4.55 30.91
C GLU A 306 1.61 4.10 30.24
N ALA A 307 2.29 4.95 29.48
CA ALA A 307 3.57 4.65 28.86
C ALA A 307 4.66 4.44 29.93
N LYS A 308 5.55 3.48 29.67
CA LYS A 308 6.72 3.19 30.51
C LYS A 308 7.76 4.30 30.42
N ALA A 309 7.97 4.83 29.21
CA ALA A 309 8.78 6.01 28.95
C ALA A 309 7.84 7.13 28.46
N PRO A 310 7.81 8.30 29.14
CA PRO A 310 6.88 9.37 28.79
C PRO A 310 7.29 10.17 27.56
N ILE A 311 8.58 10.17 27.20
CA ILE A 311 9.10 10.89 26.04
C ILE A 311 9.37 9.89 24.93
N PHE A 312 8.90 10.19 23.72
CA PHE A 312 9.15 9.42 22.51
C PHE A 312 9.86 10.28 21.49
N GLU A 313 10.96 9.77 20.94
CA GLU A 313 11.70 10.40 19.85
C GLU A 313 12.04 9.35 18.79
N ALA A 314 11.84 9.71 17.53
CA ALA A 314 12.12 8.86 16.38
C ALA A 314 12.58 9.71 15.21
N SER A 315 13.53 9.22 14.40
CA SER A 315 13.94 9.90 13.17
C SER A 315 14.33 8.91 12.09
N ASN A 316 14.05 9.28 10.84
CA ASN A 316 14.54 8.65 9.64
C ASN A 316 15.15 9.74 8.75
N ASN A 317 16.38 9.53 8.28
CA ASN A 317 17.10 10.48 7.43
C ASN A 317 17.48 9.88 6.07
N SER A 318 16.85 8.77 5.68
CA SER A 318 17.16 8.01 4.46
C SER A 318 15.93 7.84 3.56
N MET A 319 15.12 8.89 3.44
CA MET A 319 13.85 8.94 2.72
C MET A 319 14.03 9.49 1.29
N SER A 320 13.06 9.24 0.41
CA SER A 320 13.02 9.76 -0.98
C SER A 320 11.59 10.08 -1.49
N GLU A 321 10.63 10.20 -0.58
CA GLU A 321 9.22 10.47 -0.84
C GLU A 321 8.96 11.95 -1.17
N LEU A 322 7.72 12.29 -1.54
CA LEU A 322 7.26 13.67 -1.81
C LEU A 322 8.16 14.45 -2.79
N ARG A 323 8.53 13.80 -3.90
CA ARG A 323 9.51 14.32 -4.87
C ARG A 323 8.83 15.11 -5.97
N ALA A 324 9.32 16.32 -6.26
CA ALA A 324 8.91 17.09 -7.45
C ALA A 324 10.05 17.99 -7.97
N THR A 325 9.88 18.50 -9.18
CA THR A 325 10.78 19.48 -9.79
C THR A 325 10.70 20.82 -9.07
N VAL A 326 11.82 21.53 -8.94
CA VAL A 326 11.84 22.86 -8.31
C VAL A 326 10.95 23.83 -9.10
N GLY A 327 10.09 24.55 -8.38
CA GLY A 327 9.06 25.43 -8.96
C GLY A 327 7.71 24.73 -9.22
N ASN A 328 7.66 23.40 -9.16
CA ASN A 328 6.42 22.62 -9.16
C ASN A 328 6.05 22.20 -7.73
N SER A 329 4.80 21.79 -7.54
CA SER A 329 4.29 21.19 -6.32
C SER A 329 4.05 19.70 -6.51
N TYR A 330 4.50 18.88 -5.56
CA TYR A 330 4.08 17.49 -5.45
C TYR A 330 2.65 17.44 -4.92
N LYS A 331 1.78 16.58 -5.45
CA LYS A 331 0.41 16.39 -4.95
C LYS A 331 0.01 14.91 -4.91
N CYS A 332 -0.57 14.47 -3.81
CA CYS A 332 -1.18 13.15 -3.68
C CYS A 332 -2.45 13.21 -2.83
N SER A 333 -3.57 12.77 -3.39
CA SER A 333 -4.89 12.71 -2.74
C SER A 333 -5.02 11.42 -1.92
N ALA A 334 -4.41 10.33 -2.40
CA ALA A 334 -4.26 9.09 -1.65
C ALA A 334 -3.46 9.27 -0.34
N GLU A 335 -3.67 8.36 0.60
CA GLU A 335 -2.90 8.31 1.85
C GLU A 335 -1.48 7.80 1.59
N GLU A 336 -0.48 8.57 2.03
CA GLU A 336 0.92 8.16 2.03
C GLU A 336 1.41 7.88 3.44
N ASN A 337 2.06 6.74 3.62
CA ASN A 337 2.55 6.27 4.90
C ASN A 337 4.07 6.48 4.99
N LEU A 338 4.50 7.50 5.74
CA LEU A 338 5.91 7.84 5.93
C LEU A 338 6.46 7.07 7.15
N GLN A 339 7.22 6.02 6.88
CA GLN A 339 7.80 5.19 7.93
C GLN A 339 9.03 5.85 8.57
N VAL A 340 8.84 6.35 9.81
CA VAL A 340 9.93 6.94 10.58
C VAL A 340 10.75 5.84 11.27
N THR A 341 10.08 4.91 11.95
CA THR A 341 10.70 3.72 12.57
C THR A 341 9.74 2.54 12.54
N ASP A 342 10.13 1.40 13.11
CA ASP A 342 9.24 0.27 13.40
C ASP A 342 8.09 0.63 14.35
N LYS A 343 8.27 1.69 15.15
CA LYS A 343 7.32 2.14 16.19
C LYS A 343 6.61 3.44 15.86
N ALA A 344 6.97 4.13 14.78
CA ALA A 344 6.37 5.40 14.41
C ALA A 344 6.13 5.51 12.90
N LEU A 345 4.88 5.79 12.55
CA LEU A 345 4.40 6.02 11.19
C LEU A 345 3.73 7.40 11.15
N VAL A 346 4.07 8.19 10.14
CA VAL A 346 3.41 9.48 9.86
C VAL A 346 2.59 9.31 8.61
N ASN A 347 1.27 9.29 8.75
CA ASN A 347 0.34 9.14 7.65
C ASN A 347 -0.04 10.54 7.15
N VAL A 348 0.11 10.76 5.85
CA VAL A 348 -0.12 12.04 5.20
C VAL A 348 -1.29 11.88 4.22
N PHE A 349 -2.27 12.77 4.33
CA PHE A 349 -3.50 12.73 3.55
C PHE A 349 -3.65 13.99 2.72
N ASN A 350 -4.07 13.86 1.46
CA ASN A 350 -4.28 14.99 0.55
C ASN A 350 -3.11 15.97 0.56
N VAL A 351 -1.89 15.44 0.42
CA VAL A 351 -0.67 16.23 0.44
C VAL A 351 -0.54 17.04 -0.83
N GLN A 352 -0.19 18.31 -0.68
CA GLN A 352 0.39 19.13 -1.72
C GLN A 352 1.54 19.92 -1.12
N VAL A 353 2.75 19.74 -1.62
CA VAL A 353 3.95 20.37 -1.05
C VAL A 353 4.86 20.93 -2.13
N GLN A 354 5.42 22.11 -1.87
CA GLN A 354 6.41 22.77 -2.71
C GLN A 354 7.48 23.40 -1.85
N VAL A 355 8.73 23.25 -2.29
CA VAL A 355 9.92 23.59 -1.51
C VAL A 355 10.91 24.38 -2.38
N PHE A 356 11.74 25.21 -1.74
CA PHE A 356 12.79 26.06 -2.30
C PHE A 356 12.27 27.25 -3.11
N LYS A 357 11.60 27.01 -4.24
CA LYS A 357 11.09 28.06 -5.13
C LYS A 357 9.57 28.11 -5.04
N VAL A 358 9.01 29.10 -4.34
CA VAL A 358 7.57 29.37 -4.25
C VAL A 358 7.30 30.78 -4.75
N ASP A 359 6.60 30.90 -5.87
CA ASP A 359 6.30 32.19 -6.50
C ASP A 359 4.93 32.71 -6.01
N GLY A 360 4.92 33.87 -5.36
CA GLY A 360 3.68 34.57 -4.96
C GLY A 360 2.80 33.82 -3.95
N ASP A 361 3.42 33.06 -3.04
CA ASP A 361 2.76 32.27 -1.98
C ASP A 361 1.70 31.28 -2.49
N LYS A 362 1.88 30.79 -3.72
CA LYS A 362 0.99 29.84 -4.38
C LYS A 362 1.78 28.63 -4.87
N PHE A 363 1.08 27.51 -4.96
CA PHE A 363 1.62 26.33 -5.62
C PHE A 363 1.81 26.60 -7.11
N GLY A 364 2.93 26.11 -7.64
CA GLY A 364 3.23 26.06 -9.06
C GLY A 364 2.52 24.91 -9.77
N ALA A 365 3.08 24.43 -10.87
CA ALA A 365 2.50 23.31 -11.61
C ALA A 365 2.49 22.04 -10.75
N VAL A 366 1.47 21.20 -10.93
CA VAL A 366 1.27 20.00 -10.11
C VAL A 366 1.97 18.81 -10.75
N GLU A 367 2.80 18.11 -9.96
CA GLU A 367 3.28 16.75 -10.23
C GLU A 367 2.50 15.81 -9.32
N GLU A 368 1.58 15.03 -9.91
CA GLU A 368 0.75 14.09 -9.15
C GLU A 368 1.54 12.82 -8.80
N CYS A 369 1.23 12.23 -7.66
CA CYS A 369 1.77 10.94 -7.26
C CYS A 369 1.27 9.83 -8.20
N GLN A 370 2.06 8.76 -8.30
CA GLN A 370 1.73 7.61 -9.15
C GLN A 370 0.39 6.96 -8.76
N LEU A 371 -0.01 7.05 -7.48
CA LEU A 371 -1.29 6.51 -7.01
C LEU A 371 -2.49 7.26 -7.62
N ASP A 372 -2.43 8.59 -7.66
CA ASP A 372 -3.49 9.43 -8.22
C ASP A 372 -3.51 9.35 -9.76
N GLU A 373 -2.34 9.35 -10.41
CA GLU A 373 -2.21 9.25 -11.87
C GLU A 373 -2.88 7.95 -12.39
N ASN A 374 -2.62 6.82 -11.73
CA ASN A 374 -3.21 5.53 -12.10
C ASN A 374 -4.74 5.49 -11.90
N ASN A 375 -5.25 6.15 -10.86
CA ASN A 375 -6.69 6.15 -10.56
C ASN A 375 -7.51 6.90 -11.64
N MET A 376 -6.93 7.91 -12.30
CA MET A 376 -7.59 8.62 -13.40
C MET A 376 -7.27 8.03 -14.78
N LEU A 377 -6.05 7.55 -14.99
CA LEU A 377 -5.59 7.09 -16.31
C LEU A 377 -6.20 5.74 -16.72
N ILE A 378 -6.35 4.80 -15.79
CA ILE A 378 -6.87 3.45 -16.09
C ILE A 378 -8.33 3.52 -16.60
N PRO A 379 -9.28 4.20 -15.94
CA PRO A 379 -10.66 4.30 -16.44
C PRO A 379 -10.77 4.95 -17.83
N ILE A 380 -9.92 5.93 -18.15
CA ILE A 380 -9.93 6.61 -19.45
C ILE A 380 -9.54 5.64 -20.57
N ILE A 381 -8.47 4.85 -20.37
CA ILE A 381 -8.02 3.86 -21.35
C ILE A 381 -9.09 2.80 -21.58
N VAL A 382 -9.69 2.28 -20.50
CA VAL A 382 -10.76 1.29 -20.59
C VAL A 382 -11.97 1.86 -21.33
N GLY A 383 -12.37 3.10 -21.04
CA GLY A 383 -13.47 3.79 -21.72
C GLY A 383 -13.23 3.98 -23.22
N ALA A 384 -12.02 4.40 -23.61
CA ALA A 384 -11.65 4.57 -25.01
C ALA A 384 -11.63 3.24 -25.78
N ALA A 385 -11.14 2.17 -25.15
CA ALA A 385 -11.13 0.84 -25.75
C ALA A 385 -12.55 0.30 -25.98
N LEU A 386 -13.45 0.46 -24.99
CA LEU A 386 -14.85 0.06 -25.13
C LEU A 386 -15.58 0.84 -26.22
N ALA A 387 -15.38 2.16 -26.30
CA ALA A 387 -15.97 2.99 -27.34
C ALA A 387 -15.47 2.58 -28.75
N GLY A 388 -14.17 2.29 -28.89
CA GLY A 388 -13.58 1.79 -30.12
C GLY A 388 -14.18 0.45 -30.55
N LEU A 389 -14.35 -0.49 -29.62
CA LEU A 389 -14.95 -1.80 -29.90
C LEU A 389 -16.40 -1.67 -30.36
N VAL A 390 -17.21 -0.84 -29.71
CA VAL A 390 -18.60 -0.57 -30.12
C VAL A 390 -18.66 0.03 -31.53
N LEU A 391 -17.76 0.96 -31.87
CA LEU A 391 -17.68 1.54 -33.20
C LEU A 391 -17.36 0.48 -34.26
N ILE A 392 -16.39 -0.40 -33.99
CA ILE A 392 -16.03 -1.50 -34.89
C ILE A 392 -17.22 -2.43 -35.14
N VAL A 393 -17.95 -2.81 -34.09
CA VAL A 393 -19.14 -3.66 -34.19
C VAL A 393 -20.23 -2.97 -35.03
N LEU A 394 -20.46 -1.67 -34.85
CA LEU A 394 -21.43 -0.91 -35.65
C LEU A 394 -21.05 -0.86 -37.14
N ILE A 395 -19.77 -0.63 -37.45
CA ILE A 395 -19.28 -0.62 -38.84
C ILE A 395 -19.44 -2.01 -39.47
N ALA A 396 -19.10 -3.07 -38.75
CA ALA A 396 -19.26 -4.45 -39.21
C ALA A 396 -20.74 -4.79 -39.45
N TYR A 397 -21.63 -4.40 -38.54
CA TYR A 397 -23.07 -4.59 -38.66
C TYR A 397 -23.66 -3.85 -39.86
N LEU A 398 -23.31 -2.57 -40.05
CA LEU A 398 -23.78 -1.78 -41.20
C LEU A 398 -23.27 -2.35 -42.53
N SER A 399 -22.03 -2.84 -42.56
CA SER A 399 -21.45 -3.48 -43.74
C SER A 399 -22.09 -4.83 -44.05
N GLY A 400 -22.36 -5.64 -43.03
CA GLY A 400 -23.09 -6.91 -43.16
C GLY A 400 -24.53 -6.70 -43.63
N ARG A 401 -25.24 -5.75 -43.03
CA ARG A 401 -26.61 -5.38 -43.45
C ARG A 401 -26.67 -4.86 -44.88
N ARG A 402 -25.67 -4.10 -45.33
CA ARG A 402 -25.57 -3.65 -46.74
C ARG A 402 -25.42 -4.82 -47.73
N ARG A 403 -24.75 -5.91 -47.33
CA ARG A 403 -24.55 -7.10 -48.18
C ARG A 403 -25.76 -8.06 -48.19
N SER A 404 -26.55 -8.13 -47.11
CA SER A 404 -27.71 -9.04 -47.04
C SER A 404 -28.91 -8.64 -47.92
N HIS A 405 -28.98 -7.42 -48.45
CA HIS A 405 -30.08 -6.99 -49.33
C HIS A 405 -29.91 -7.35 -50.82
N ALA A 406 -28.82 -8.03 -51.22
CA ALA A 406 -28.49 -8.27 -52.63
C ALA A 406 -28.69 -9.72 -53.13
N GLY A 407 -29.42 -10.58 -52.42
CA GLY A 407 -29.47 -12.01 -52.74
C GLY A 407 -30.83 -12.68 -52.49
N TYR A 408 -31.80 -12.43 -53.36
CA TYR A 408 -32.86 -13.39 -53.63
C TYR A 408 -33.24 -13.29 -55.11
N GLN A 409 -32.62 -14.12 -55.95
CA GLN A 409 -33.18 -14.47 -57.26
C GLN A 409 -33.91 -15.80 -57.08
N THR A 410 -35.21 -15.75 -57.36
CA THR A 410 -36.17 -16.86 -57.34
C THR A 410 -35.82 -17.90 -58.41
N ILE A 411 -35.88 -19.18 -58.03
CA ILE A 411 -35.91 -20.32 -58.97
C ILE A 411 -37.36 -20.52 -59.40
#